data_AF-A0A8T1QB55-F1
#
_entry.id   AF-A0A8T1QB55-F1
#
_cell.length_a   1.000
_cell.length_b   1.000
_cell.length_c   1.000
_cell.angle_alpha   90.00
_cell.angle_beta   90.00
_cell.angle_gamma   90.00
#
_symmetry.space_group_name_H-M   'P 1'
#
loop_
_entity.id
_entity.type
_entity.pdbx_description
1 polymer ?
#
loop_
_entity_poly.entity_id
_entity_poly.type
_entity_poly.pdbx_seq_one_letter_code
_entity_poly.pdbx_strand_id
1 'polypeptide(L)'
;MIWRSVFLLLLMEVQVLRRLVETIYVFNYSPSARMHILGYLTGLFFYTAAPLSLSCNCIPEVYEFLVSGVAEFIVRGKNQMPAIEIHLWEFVNPLMKLGWCQWIGAAIFCWGWIHQQRCHSILGSLRDHTEQVDEYVIPHGDWFEIVSSPHYLAEIVIYAGVVVASGGADLTIWLLFAFAVANLVFAAAETHRWYLRKFDNYPSNRLAVIPFLY
;
A
#
# COMPACT_ATOMS: atom_id res chain seq x y z
N MET A 1 2.38 -7.85 21.49
CA MET A 1 2.13 -6.46 21.05
C MET A 1 3.19 -6.02 20.05
N ILE A 2 4.48 -6.05 20.39
CA ILE A 2 5.61 -5.68 19.51
C ILE A 2 5.61 -6.43 18.17
N TRP A 3 5.60 -7.77 18.21
CA TRP A 3 5.65 -8.59 16.99
C TRP A 3 4.46 -8.40 16.05
N ARG A 4 3.32 -7.91 16.57
CA ARG A 4 2.18 -7.51 15.74
C ARG A 4 2.51 -6.23 14.96
N SER A 5 3.06 -5.21 15.61
CA SER A 5 3.50 -3.99 14.93
C SER A 5 4.63 -4.25 13.94
N VAL A 6 5.61 -5.08 14.30
CA VAL A 6 6.67 -5.52 13.37
C VAL A 6 6.07 -6.21 12.14
N PHE A 7 5.12 -7.12 12.34
CA PHE A 7 4.44 -7.80 11.24
C PHE A 7 3.69 -6.83 10.31
N LEU A 8 2.95 -5.87 10.86
CA LEU A 8 2.23 -4.86 10.07
C LEU A 8 3.20 -3.95 9.31
N LEU A 9 4.30 -3.53 9.95
CA LEU A 9 5.33 -2.72 9.30
C LEU A 9 6.00 -3.49 8.17
N LEU A 10 6.29 -4.79 8.35
CA LEU A 10 6.81 -5.63 7.28
C LEU A 10 5.83 -5.72 6.10
N LEU A 11 4.54 -5.97 6.34
CA LEU A 11 3.54 -5.98 5.28
C LEU A 11 3.54 -4.65 4.50
N MET A 12 3.51 -3.52 5.22
CA MET A 12 3.54 -2.19 4.61
C MET A 12 4.84 -1.90 3.85
N GLU A 13 5.99 -2.33 4.39
CA GLU A 13 7.31 -2.16 3.75
C GLU A 13 7.35 -2.88 2.40
N VAL A 14 6.94 -4.15 2.36
CA VAL A 14 6.93 -4.92 1.10
C VAL A 14 5.96 -4.25 0.10
N GLN A 15 4.82 -3.74 0.57
CA GLN A 15 3.85 -3.02 -0.27
C GLN A 15 4.46 -1.73 -0.86
N VAL A 16 5.14 -0.91 -0.05
CA VAL A 16 5.79 0.33 -0.48
C VAL A 16 6.93 0.04 -1.46
N LEU A 17 7.76 -0.97 -1.17
CA LEU A 17 8.86 -1.38 -2.05
C LEU A 17 8.33 -1.83 -3.41
N ARG A 18 7.27 -2.64 -3.45
CA ARG A 18 6.64 -3.02 -4.73
C ARG A 18 6.11 -1.80 -5.48
N ARG A 19 5.42 -0.88 -4.79
CA ARG A 19 4.89 0.35 -5.40
C ARG A 19 6.01 1.20 -6.00
N LEU A 20 7.16 1.29 -5.33
CA LEU A 20 8.34 1.96 -5.84
C LEU A 20 8.87 1.29 -7.11
N VAL A 21 9.01 -0.05 -7.10
CA VAL A 21 9.43 -0.83 -8.27
C VAL A 21 8.47 -0.62 -9.44
N GLU A 22 7.15 -0.70 -9.22
CA GLU A 22 6.16 -0.45 -10.28
C GLU A 22 6.23 0.98 -10.83
N THR A 23 6.50 1.96 -9.98
CA THR A 23 6.67 3.36 -10.41
C THR A 23 7.87 3.52 -11.34
N ILE A 24 8.95 2.77 -11.10
CA ILE A 24 10.17 2.84 -11.91
C ILE A 24 10.04 2.03 -13.21
N TYR A 25 9.40 0.86 -13.15
CA TYR A 25 9.46 -0.12 -14.25
C TYR A 25 8.14 -0.32 -15.01
N VAL A 26 6.99 0.00 -14.42
CA VAL A 26 5.67 -0.25 -15.03
C VAL A 26 5.03 1.04 -15.53
N PHE A 27 5.22 2.16 -14.83
CA PHE A 27 4.58 3.42 -15.20
C PHE A 27 5.47 4.30 -16.08
N ASN A 28 5.06 4.45 -17.34
CA ASN A 28 5.62 5.45 -18.24
C ASN A 28 4.82 6.75 -18.10
N TYR A 29 5.31 7.77 -17.39
CA TYR A 29 4.59 9.05 -17.21
C TYR A 29 4.74 9.98 -18.43
N SER A 30 3.64 10.58 -18.91
CA SER A 30 3.72 11.61 -19.97
C SER A 30 4.48 12.85 -19.44
N PRO A 31 5.36 13.48 -20.24
CA PRO A 31 6.10 14.69 -19.84
C PRO A 31 5.18 15.87 -19.48
N SER A 32 3.93 15.83 -19.93
CA SER A 32 2.88 16.82 -19.62
C SER A 32 2.20 16.58 -18.26
N ALA A 33 2.43 15.43 -17.61
CA ALA A 33 1.81 15.11 -16.33
C ALA A 33 2.31 16.06 -15.23
N ARG A 34 1.36 16.78 -14.62
CA ARG A 34 1.60 17.69 -13.50
C ARG A 34 0.73 17.28 -12.31
N MET A 35 1.32 17.26 -11.13
CA MET A 35 0.61 17.08 -9.86
C MET A 35 0.73 18.37 -9.04
N HIS A 36 -0.38 18.77 -8.41
CA HIS A 36 -0.41 19.97 -7.59
C HIS A 36 0.47 19.80 -6.35
N ILE A 37 1.14 20.87 -5.91
CA ILE A 37 2.08 20.82 -4.77
C ILE A 37 1.42 20.33 -3.47
N LEU A 38 0.15 20.66 -3.26
CA LEU A 38 -0.62 20.16 -2.12
C LEU A 38 -0.73 18.64 -2.13
N GLY A 39 -0.88 18.02 -3.30
CA GLY A 39 -0.92 16.56 -3.41
C GLY A 39 0.39 15.91 -2.97
N TYR A 40 1.53 16.52 -3.32
CA TYR A 40 2.84 16.04 -2.84
C TYR A 40 2.98 16.14 -1.33
N LEU A 41 2.55 17.27 -0.74
CA LEU A 41 2.59 17.47 0.71
C LEU A 41 1.68 16.48 1.44
N THR A 42 0.46 16.25 0.93
CA THR A 42 -0.45 15.23 1.48
C THR A 42 0.16 13.84 1.41
N GLY A 43 0.80 13.49 0.29
CA GLY A 43 1.53 12.22 0.16
C GLY A 43 2.66 12.08 1.17
N LEU A 44 3.53 13.09 1.30
CA LEU A 44 4.64 13.07 2.26
C LEU A 44 4.15 12.97 3.71
N PHE A 45 3.10 13.70 4.06
CA PHE A 45 2.47 13.59 5.37
C PHE A 45 1.95 12.17 5.61
N PHE A 46 1.25 11.59 4.63
CA PHE A 46 0.71 10.25 4.77
C PHE A 46 1.80 9.18 4.94
N TYR A 47 2.88 9.24 4.17
CA TYR A 47 4.00 8.29 4.27
C TYR A 47 4.76 8.38 5.59
N THR A 48 4.73 9.52 6.28
CA THR A 48 5.29 9.64 7.64
C THR A 48 4.29 9.24 8.72
N ALA A 49 3.03 9.64 8.57
CA ALA A 49 1.97 9.34 9.53
C ALA A 49 1.59 7.85 9.58
N ALA A 50 1.59 7.13 8.46
CA ALA A 50 1.17 5.73 8.41
C ALA A 50 2.09 4.80 9.23
N PRO A 51 3.43 4.79 9.06
CA PRO A 51 4.31 3.98 9.90
C PRO A 51 4.26 4.39 11.37
N LEU A 52 4.16 5.70 11.65
CA LEU A 52 4.01 6.21 13.01
C LEU A 52 2.74 5.67 13.66
N SER A 53 1.60 5.69 12.96
CA SER A 53 0.33 5.19 13.49
C SER A 53 0.36 3.70 13.86
N LEU A 54 1.18 2.90 13.16
CA LEU A 54 1.38 1.46 13.40
C LEU A 54 2.39 1.18 14.54
N SER A 55 3.27 2.14 14.81
CA SER A 55 4.39 2.01 15.76
C SER A 55 4.26 2.88 17.01
N CYS A 56 3.24 3.75 17.12
CA CYS A 56 3.05 4.67 18.25
C CYS A 56 3.16 3.99 19.62
N ASN A 57 2.70 2.74 19.74
CA ASN A 57 2.76 1.99 21.00
C ASN A 57 4.09 1.25 21.25
N CYS A 58 5.01 1.23 20.28
CA CYS A 58 6.29 0.49 20.32
C CYS A 58 7.52 1.41 20.29
N ILE A 59 7.34 2.73 20.22
CA ILE A 59 8.45 3.71 20.13
C ILE A 59 9.50 3.54 21.25
N PRO A 60 9.13 3.35 22.54
CA PRO A 60 10.12 3.20 23.61
C PRO A 60 10.97 1.93 23.46
N GLU A 61 10.33 0.84 23.04
CA GLU A 61 10.93 -0.49 22.96
C GLU A 61 11.81 -0.65 21.72
N VAL A 62 11.40 -0.05 20.59
CA VAL A 62 12.23 0.03 19.36
C VAL A 62 13.47 0.88 19.62
N TYR A 63 13.34 1.96 20.40
CA TYR A 63 14.49 2.76 20.81
C TYR A 63 15.47 1.94 21.66
N GLU A 64 14.99 1.18 22.65
CA GLU A 64 15.85 0.26 23.42
C GLU A 64 16.48 -0.85 22.56
N PHE A 65 15.73 -1.42 21.62
CA PHE A 65 16.26 -2.42 20.68
C PHE A 65 17.33 -1.86 19.75
N LEU A 66 17.13 -0.65 19.19
CA LEU A 66 18.12 0.01 18.35
C LEU A 66 19.37 0.40 19.15
N VAL A 67 19.21 0.93 20.36
CA VAL A 67 20.33 1.29 21.23
C VAL A 67 21.12 0.06 21.64
N SER A 68 20.45 -1.04 22.01
CA SER A 68 21.10 -2.30 22.34
C SER A 68 21.77 -2.96 21.13
N GLY A 69 21.13 -2.95 19.96
CA GLY A 69 21.70 -3.48 18.72
C GLY A 69 22.91 -2.67 18.23
N VAL A 70 22.86 -1.34 18.32
CA VAL A 70 24.01 -0.47 18.03
C VAL A 70 25.13 -0.69 19.05
N ALA A 71 24.80 -0.83 20.34
CA ALA A 71 25.78 -1.14 21.38
C ALA A 71 26.45 -2.51 21.16
N GLU A 72 25.66 -3.54 20.83
CA GLU A 72 26.17 -4.87 20.50
C GLU A 72 27.01 -4.85 19.22
N PHE A 73 26.59 -4.14 18.18
CA PHE A 73 27.36 -3.99 16.95
C PHE A 73 28.67 -3.23 17.15
N ILE A 74 28.69 -2.20 18.00
CA ILE A 74 29.94 -1.48 18.37
C ILE A 74 30.89 -2.40 19.14
N VAL A 75 30.37 -3.23 20.06
CA VAL A 75 31.16 -4.18 20.85
C VAL A 75 31.66 -5.35 20.00
N ARG A 76 30.82 -5.85 19.09
CA ARG A 76 31.03 -7.07 18.29
C ARG A 76 31.70 -6.82 16.93
N GLY A 77 31.57 -5.61 16.39
CA GLY A 77 32.27 -5.13 15.19
C GLY A 77 33.80 -5.12 15.33
N LYS A 78 34.32 -5.40 16.52
CA LYS A 78 35.75 -5.56 16.76
C LYS A 78 36.27 -6.99 16.49
N ASN A 79 35.44 -8.03 16.55
CA ASN A 79 35.89 -9.43 16.36
C ASN A 79 34.79 -10.30 15.71
N GLN A 80 34.95 -10.60 14.41
CA GLN A 80 34.23 -11.60 13.59
C GLN A 80 32.76 -11.29 13.19
N MET A 81 32.49 -11.37 11.87
CA MET A 81 31.14 -11.49 11.32
C MET A 81 30.61 -12.92 11.55
N PRO A 82 29.48 -13.12 12.24
CA PRO A 82 28.85 -14.44 12.35
C PRO A 82 28.11 -14.80 11.06
N ALA A 83 27.95 -16.10 10.79
CA ALA A 83 27.15 -16.62 9.70
C ALA A 83 25.67 -16.22 9.86
N ILE A 84 25.07 -15.70 8.79
CA ILE A 84 23.74 -15.06 8.70
C ILE A 84 22.57 -16.00 9.05
N GLU A 85 22.78 -17.33 9.08
CA GLU A 85 21.70 -18.32 9.19
C GLU A 85 21.05 -18.41 10.58
N ILE A 86 21.75 -18.10 11.67
CA ILE A 86 21.21 -18.22 13.04
C ILE A 86 20.27 -17.05 13.38
N HIS A 87 20.48 -15.87 12.79
CA HIS A 87 19.67 -14.67 13.05
C HIS A 87 18.25 -14.76 12.45
N LEU A 88 18.07 -15.47 11.33
CA LEU A 88 16.78 -15.49 10.63
C LEU A 88 15.73 -16.32 11.39
N TRP A 89 16.11 -17.46 11.96
CA TRP A 89 15.16 -18.32 12.67
C TRP A 89 14.67 -17.69 13.98
N GLU A 90 15.55 -16.99 14.69
CA GLU A 90 15.18 -16.21 15.87
C GLU A 90 14.22 -15.06 15.54
N PHE A 91 14.31 -14.50 14.33
CA PHE A 91 13.39 -13.48 13.82
C PHE A 91 12.04 -14.04 13.37
N VAL A 92 12.00 -15.24 12.78
CA VAL A 92 10.77 -15.85 12.23
C VAL A 92 9.92 -16.52 13.32
N ASN A 93 10.55 -17.14 14.32
CA ASN A 93 9.85 -17.89 15.38
C ASN A 93 8.78 -17.05 16.12
N PRO A 94 9.01 -15.76 16.45
CA PRO A 94 7.99 -14.90 17.05
C PRO A 94 6.84 -14.52 16.11
N LEU A 95 7.10 -14.41 14.80
CA LEU A 95 6.06 -14.15 13.78
C LEU A 95 5.10 -15.35 13.62
N MET A 96 5.60 -16.57 13.80
CA MET A 96 4.77 -17.78 13.76
C MET A 96 3.83 -17.91 14.98
N LYS A 97 4.07 -17.15 16.05
CA LYS A 97 3.22 -17.10 17.25
C LYS A 97 2.10 -16.06 17.17
N LEU A 98 1.92 -15.40 16.03
CA LEU A 98 0.84 -14.45 15.81
C LEU A 98 -0.52 -15.15 15.79
N GLY A 99 -1.56 -14.44 16.24
CA GLY A 99 -2.93 -14.95 16.31
C GLY A 99 -3.62 -15.02 14.95
N TRP A 100 -4.80 -15.63 14.93
CA TRP A 100 -5.60 -15.84 13.72
C TRP A 100 -5.98 -14.53 13.01
N CYS A 101 -6.23 -13.44 13.75
CA CYS A 101 -6.56 -12.14 13.16
C CYS A 101 -5.42 -11.61 12.27
N GLN A 102 -4.16 -11.85 12.65
CA GLN A 102 -3.00 -11.41 11.85
C GLN A 102 -2.95 -12.13 10.51
N TRP A 103 -3.15 -13.45 10.51
CA TRP A 103 -3.13 -14.25 9.30
C TRP A 103 -4.35 -14.00 8.40
N ILE A 104 -5.54 -13.79 8.98
CA ILE A 104 -6.74 -13.38 8.23
C ILE A 104 -6.51 -12.00 7.58
N GLY A 105 -6.01 -11.04 8.35
CA GLY A 105 -5.69 -9.71 7.83
C GLY A 105 -4.62 -9.75 6.75
N ALA A 106 -3.60 -10.60 6.89
CA ALA A 106 -2.58 -10.82 5.87
C ALA A 106 -3.15 -11.47 4.61
N ALA A 107 -4.10 -12.40 4.72
CA ALA A 107 -4.77 -12.98 3.56
C ALA A 107 -5.59 -11.93 2.79
N ILE A 108 -6.35 -11.08 3.50
CA ILE A 108 -7.09 -9.94 2.90
C ILE A 108 -6.11 -8.96 2.24
N PHE A 109 -5.01 -8.65 2.91
CA PHE A 109 -3.95 -7.78 2.42
C PHE A 109 -3.33 -8.33 1.13
N CYS A 110 -2.93 -9.60 1.10
CA CYS A 110 -2.39 -10.27 -0.08
C CYS A 110 -3.40 -10.34 -1.23
N TRP A 111 -4.68 -10.53 -0.93
CA TRP A 111 -5.75 -10.49 -1.93
C TRP A 111 -5.85 -9.13 -2.61
N GLY A 112 -5.95 -8.05 -1.82
CA GLY A 112 -5.96 -6.68 -2.33
C GLY A 112 -4.68 -6.36 -3.11
N TRP A 113 -3.53 -6.76 -2.59
CA TRP A 113 -2.23 -6.60 -3.25
C TRP A 113 -2.22 -7.19 -4.66
N ILE A 114 -2.62 -8.45 -4.82
CA ILE A 114 -2.57 -9.16 -6.11
C ILE A 114 -3.42 -8.42 -7.15
N HIS A 115 -4.64 -8.02 -6.78
CA HIS A 115 -5.52 -7.25 -7.67
C HIS A 115 -4.95 -5.87 -7.99
N GLN A 116 -4.33 -5.20 -7.00
CA GLN A 116 -3.70 -3.91 -7.22
C GLN A 116 -2.52 -3.99 -8.21
N GLN A 117 -1.72 -5.05 -8.12
CA GLN A 117 -0.61 -5.31 -9.04
C GLN A 117 -1.12 -5.59 -10.45
N ARG A 118 -2.15 -6.43 -10.59
CA ARG A 118 -2.78 -6.71 -11.90
C ARG A 118 -3.34 -5.45 -12.53
N CYS A 119 -4.06 -4.63 -11.77
CA CYS A 119 -4.61 -3.37 -12.26
C CYS A 119 -3.52 -2.41 -12.74
N HIS A 120 -2.40 -2.33 -12.03
CA HIS A 120 -1.25 -1.51 -12.45
C HIS A 120 -0.58 -2.03 -13.71
N SER A 121 -0.42 -3.35 -13.83
CA SER A 121 0.11 -3.97 -15.04
C SER A 121 -0.78 -3.68 -16.25
N ILE A 122 -2.10 -3.75 -16.09
CA ILE A 122 -3.07 -3.37 -17.14
C ILE A 122 -2.86 -1.91 -17.53
N LEU A 123 -2.89 -0.99 -16.57
CA LEU A 123 -2.70 0.45 -16.82
C LEU A 123 -1.36 0.77 -17.50
N GLY A 124 -0.27 0.12 -17.09
CA GLY A 124 1.05 0.26 -17.72
C GLY A 124 1.04 -0.20 -19.17
N SER A 125 0.48 -1.38 -19.45
CA SER A 125 0.44 -1.95 -20.80
C SER A 125 -0.35 -1.11 -21.82
N LEU A 126 -1.36 -0.36 -21.37
CA LEU A 126 -2.14 0.51 -22.26
C LEU A 126 -1.28 1.61 -22.89
N ARG A 127 -0.23 2.05 -22.20
CA ARG A 127 0.68 3.07 -22.74
C ARG A 127 1.68 2.49 -23.73
N ASP A 128 2.10 1.23 -23.54
CA ASP A 128 3.05 0.56 -24.44
C ASP A 128 2.41 0.24 -25.81
N HIS A 129 1.09 0.06 -25.85
CA HIS A 129 0.35 -0.27 -27.08
C HIS A 129 -0.18 0.96 -27.84
N THR A 130 0.10 2.17 -27.37
CA THR A 130 -0.44 3.40 -27.98
C THR A 130 0.69 4.20 -28.62
N GLU A 131 0.62 4.43 -29.95
CA GLU A 131 1.62 5.22 -30.68
C GLU A 131 1.58 6.71 -30.30
N GLN A 132 0.45 7.20 -29.78
CA GLN A 132 0.27 8.56 -29.28
C GLN A 132 0.44 8.62 -27.76
N VAL A 133 1.48 9.33 -27.31
CA VAL A 133 1.88 9.43 -25.89
C VAL A 133 0.79 10.01 -24.97
N ASP A 134 -0.15 10.78 -25.53
CA ASP A 134 -1.21 11.48 -24.79
C ASP A 134 -2.64 10.95 -25.03
N GLU A 135 -2.80 9.88 -25.82
CA GLU A 135 -4.10 9.25 -26.02
C GLU A 135 -4.44 8.34 -24.83
N TYR A 136 -5.64 8.54 -24.27
CA TYR A 136 -6.12 7.73 -23.17
C TYR A 136 -7.00 6.60 -23.70
N VAL A 137 -6.83 5.41 -23.13
CA VAL A 137 -7.61 4.22 -23.48
C VAL A 137 -8.45 3.79 -22.28
N ILE A 138 -9.63 3.21 -22.54
CA ILE A 138 -10.49 2.64 -21.50
C ILE A 138 -9.86 1.31 -21.05
N PRO A 139 -9.49 1.14 -19.76
CA PRO A 139 -8.93 -0.11 -19.26
C PRO A 139 -10.00 -1.20 -19.17
N HIS A 140 -9.59 -2.45 -19.44
CA HIS A 140 -10.40 -3.65 -19.38
C HIS A 140 -9.67 -4.79 -18.67
N GLY A 141 -10.44 -5.71 -18.08
CA GLY A 141 -9.92 -6.85 -17.32
C GLY A 141 -9.81 -6.62 -15.81
N ASP A 142 -9.75 -7.73 -15.07
CA ASP A 142 -9.85 -7.74 -13.59
C ASP A 142 -11.07 -6.92 -13.10
N TRP A 143 -10.93 -6.15 -12.02
CA TRP A 143 -12.00 -5.32 -11.47
C TRP A 143 -12.34 -4.07 -12.31
N PHE A 144 -11.65 -3.80 -13.43
CA PHE A 144 -12.03 -2.68 -14.31
C PHE A 144 -13.40 -2.86 -14.95
N GLU A 145 -13.92 -4.09 -15.03
CA GLU A 145 -15.28 -4.32 -15.55
C GLU A 145 -16.39 -3.89 -14.57
N ILE A 146 -16.04 -3.65 -13.31
CA ILE A 146 -16.99 -3.32 -12.24
C ILE A 146 -16.82 -1.85 -11.81
N VAL A 147 -15.57 -1.40 -11.67
CA VAL A 147 -15.26 -0.05 -11.18
C VAL A 147 -14.23 0.64 -12.07
N SER A 148 -14.27 1.97 -12.13
CA SER A 148 -13.36 2.77 -12.95
C SER A 148 -11.94 2.79 -12.42
N SER A 149 -11.78 2.84 -11.09
CA SER A 149 -10.46 2.88 -10.44
C SER A 149 -10.26 1.69 -9.48
N PRO A 150 -10.20 0.45 -9.98
CA PRO A 150 -10.09 -0.75 -9.15
C PRO A 150 -8.81 -0.85 -8.35
N HIS A 151 -7.72 -0.22 -8.80
CA HIS A 151 -6.47 -0.13 -8.05
C HIS A 151 -6.62 0.65 -6.74
N TYR A 152 -7.53 1.64 -6.69
CA TYR A 152 -7.88 2.34 -5.44
C TYR A 152 -8.77 1.48 -4.54
N LEU A 153 -9.72 0.73 -5.12
CA LEU A 153 -10.51 -0.24 -4.36
C LEU A 153 -9.62 -1.32 -3.73
N ALA A 154 -8.67 -1.84 -4.50
CA ALA A 154 -7.69 -2.81 -4.03
C ALA A 154 -6.81 -2.24 -2.91
N GLU A 155 -6.45 -0.96 -2.99
CA GLU A 155 -5.72 -0.29 -1.90
C GLU A 155 -6.55 -0.18 -0.62
N ILE A 156 -7.85 0.12 -0.74
CA ILE A 156 -8.78 0.09 0.41
C ILE A 156 -8.80 -1.32 1.03
N VAL A 157 -8.84 -2.38 0.23
CA VAL A 157 -8.78 -3.77 0.72
C VAL A 157 -7.47 -4.06 1.46
N ILE A 158 -6.34 -3.55 0.96
CA ILE A 158 -5.03 -3.67 1.61
C ILE A 158 -5.06 -3.04 3.00
N TYR A 159 -5.51 -1.79 3.14
CA TYR A 159 -5.61 -1.14 4.44
C TYR A 159 -6.66 -1.78 5.36
N ALA A 160 -7.76 -2.32 4.82
CA ALA A 160 -8.70 -3.11 5.60
C ALA A 160 -8.04 -4.37 6.18
N GLY A 161 -7.18 -5.04 5.41
CA GLY A 161 -6.35 -6.15 5.87
C GLY A 161 -5.41 -5.73 7.02
N VAL A 162 -4.81 -4.54 6.95
CA VAL A 162 -3.98 -3.96 8.03
C VAL A 162 -4.80 -3.73 9.31
N VAL A 163 -6.02 -3.18 9.21
CA VAL A 163 -6.94 -2.99 10.35
C VAL A 163 -7.29 -4.33 11.00
N VAL A 164 -7.58 -5.35 10.21
CA VAL A 164 -7.88 -6.70 10.72
C VAL A 164 -6.64 -7.33 11.37
N ALA A 165 -5.48 -7.22 10.73
CA ALA A 165 -4.23 -7.77 11.25
C ALA A 165 -3.76 -7.08 12.54
N SER A 166 -4.10 -5.80 12.73
CA SER A 166 -3.84 -5.09 14.00
C SER A 166 -4.76 -5.54 15.14
N GLY A 167 -5.86 -6.23 14.82
CA GLY A 167 -6.89 -6.61 15.77
C GLY A 167 -7.91 -5.50 16.05
N GLY A 168 -7.86 -4.37 15.31
CA GLY A 168 -8.91 -3.34 15.31
C GLY A 168 -9.07 -2.52 16.58
N ALA A 169 -8.19 -2.68 17.58
CA ALA A 169 -8.30 -1.99 18.87
C ALA A 169 -7.75 -0.55 18.86
N ASP A 170 -6.81 -0.26 17.97
CA ASP A 170 -6.09 1.01 17.93
C ASP A 170 -6.85 2.06 17.09
N LEU A 171 -7.33 3.14 17.72
CA LEU A 171 -8.05 4.23 17.04
C LEU A 171 -7.22 4.87 15.93
N THR A 172 -5.90 4.96 16.10
CA THR A 172 -4.98 5.55 15.11
C THR A 172 -5.03 4.80 13.78
N ILE A 173 -5.18 3.47 13.80
CA ILE A 173 -5.27 2.63 12.61
C ILE A 173 -6.61 2.83 11.90
N TRP A 174 -7.69 3.01 12.66
CA TRP A 174 -8.99 3.36 12.09
C TRP A 174 -8.99 4.76 11.44
N LEU A 175 -8.34 5.74 12.07
CA LEU A 175 -8.18 7.07 11.49
C LEU A 175 -7.34 7.03 10.21
N LEU A 176 -6.25 6.25 10.19
CA LEU A 176 -5.46 6.01 8.99
C LEU A 176 -6.31 5.41 7.87
N PHE A 177 -7.08 4.36 8.19
CA PHE A 177 -7.96 3.70 7.24
C PHE A 177 -9.03 4.64 6.69
N ALA A 178 -9.72 5.38 7.56
CA ALA A 178 -10.74 6.34 7.17
C ALA A 178 -10.18 7.45 6.26
N PHE A 179 -8.99 7.97 6.60
CA PHE A 179 -8.29 8.94 5.77
C PHE A 179 -7.95 8.37 4.39
N ALA A 180 -7.38 7.16 4.34
CA ALA A 180 -7.04 6.48 3.09
C ALA A 180 -8.28 6.24 2.21
N VAL A 181 -9.37 5.74 2.79
CA VAL A 181 -10.64 5.54 2.07
C VAL A 181 -11.17 6.86 1.53
N ALA A 182 -11.25 7.92 2.35
CA ALA A 182 -11.78 9.20 1.92
C ALA A 182 -10.97 9.80 0.75
N ASN A 183 -9.64 9.76 0.86
CA ASN A 183 -8.76 10.26 -0.19
C ASN A 183 -8.89 9.47 -1.50
N LEU A 184 -8.91 8.14 -1.41
CA LEU A 184 -9.01 7.25 -2.57
C LEU A 184 -10.39 7.31 -3.24
N VAL A 185 -11.47 7.40 -2.47
CA VAL A 185 -12.83 7.56 -2.99
C VAL A 185 -12.98 8.90 -3.70
N PHE A 186 -12.44 9.97 -3.13
CA PHE A 186 -12.46 11.28 -3.78
C PHE A 186 -11.69 11.26 -5.12
N ALA A 187 -10.48 10.71 -5.13
CA ALA A 187 -9.68 10.57 -6.35
C ALA A 187 -10.37 9.69 -7.41
N ALA A 188 -11.01 8.60 -6.98
CA ALA A 188 -11.80 7.73 -7.85
C ALA A 188 -12.98 8.44 -8.49
N ALA A 189 -13.73 9.23 -7.72
CA ALA A 189 -14.90 9.97 -8.21
C ALA A 189 -14.51 10.98 -9.29
N GLU A 190 -13.43 11.73 -9.08
CA GLU A 190 -12.92 12.67 -10.09
C GLU A 190 -12.44 11.94 -11.35
N THR A 191 -11.78 10.78 -11.19
CA THR A 191 -11.34 9.94 -12.32
C THR A 191 -12.54 9.41 -13.11
N HIS A 192 -13.57 8.93 -12.43
CA HIS A 192 -14.80 8.42 -13.05
C HIS A 192 -15.53 9.54 -13.84
N ARG A 193 -15.71 10.71 -13.23
CA ARG A 193 -16.29 11.89 -13.89
C ARG A 193 -15.47 12.35 -15.10
N TRP A 194 -14.16 12.22 -15.04
CA TRP A 194 -13.29 12.53 -16.18
C TRP A 194 -13.52 11.52 -17.32
N TYR A 195 -13.57 10.21 -17.02
CA TYR A 195 -13.85 9.18 -18.02
C TYR A 195 -15.20 9.39 -18.73
N LEU A 196 -16.27 9.67 -17.98
CA LEU A 196 -17.60 9.94 -18.53
C LEU A 196 -17.65 11.17 -19.45
N ARG A 197 -16.83 12.20 -19.17
CA ARG A 197 -16.74 13.40 -20.01
C ARG A 197 -15.84 13.23 -21.22
N LYS A 198 -14.85 12.32 -21.13
CA LYS A 198 -13.82 12.12 -22.16
C LYS A 198 -14.25 11.13 -23.22
N PHE A 199 -14.98 10.08 -22.84
CA PHE A 199 -15.35 8.99 -23.74
C PHE A 199 -16.87 8.88 -23.86
N ASP A 200 -17.39 9.10 -25.08
CA ASP A 200 -18.81 8.95 -25.37
C ASP A 200 -19.29 7.49 -25.19
N ASN A 201 -18.40 6.52 -25.42
CA ASN A 201 -18.67 5.08 -25.31
C ASN A 201 -18.23 4.47 -23.97
N TYR A 202 -18.11 5.26 -22.89
CA TYR A 202 -17.71 4.73 -21.59
C TYR A 202 -18.80 3.81 -21.00
N PRO A 203 -18.46 2.64 -20.43
CA PRO A 203 -19.46 1.74 -19.86
C PRO A 203 -20.22 2.36 -18.68
N SER A 204 -21.53 2.56 -18.83
CA SER A 204 -22.39 3.19 -17.83
C SER A 204 -22.66 2.33 -16.60
N ASN A 205 -22.34 1.04 -16.66
CA ASN A 205 -22.49 0.10 -15.55
C ASN A 205 -21.31 0.13 -14.56
N ARG A 206 -20.20 0.81 -14.90
CA ARG A 206 -19.03 0.92 -14.01
C ARG A 206 -19.29 1.94 -12.91
N LEU A 207 -18.89 1.60 -11.69
CA LEU A 207 -18.94 2.49 -10.52
C LEU A 207 -17.61 3.23 -10.35
N ALA A 208 -17.56 4.30 -9.56
CA ALA A 208 -16.29 5.00 -9.30
C ALA A 208 -15.28 4.13 -8.54
N VAL A 209 -15.59 3.71 -7.30
CA VAL A 209 -14.78 2.78 -6.48
C VAL A 209 -15.61 1.94 -5.51
N ILE A 210 -16.53 2.52 -4.73
CA ILE A 210 -17.41 1.77 -3.81
C ILE A 210 -18.82 1.73 -4.42
N PRO A 211 -19.49 0.56 -4.49
CA PRO A 211 -20.91 0.51 -4.79
C PRO A 211 -21.67 1.41 -3.81
N PHE A 212 -22.56 2.27 -4.32
CA PHE A 212 -23.46 3.15 -3.55
C PHE A 212 -22.91 4.49 -3.02
N LEU A 213 -21.70 4.92 -3.41
CA LEU A 213 -21.23 6.28 -3.15
C LEU A 213 -20.96 6.99 -4.49
N TYR A 214 -21.85 7.95 -4.77
CA TYR A 214 -21.98 8.91 -5.89
C TYR A 214 -20.82 9.08 -6.89
#